data_AF-A0A9E2CKH1-F1
#
_entry.id   AF-A0A9E2CKH1-F1
#
_cell.length_a   1.000
_cell.length_b   1.000
_cell.length_c   1.000
_cell.angle_alpha   90.00
_cell.angle_beta   90.00
_cell.angle_gamma   90.00
#
_symmetry.space_group_name_H-M   'P 1'
#
loop_
_entity.id
_entity.type
_entity.pdbx_description
1 polymer ?
#
loop_
_entity_poly.entity_id
_entity_poly.type
_entity_poly.pdbx_seq_one_letter_code
_entity_poly.pdbx_strand_id
1 'polypeptide(L)'
;MNIFSTYSAGENRVTASLLAVLRSLSLDRIQRVLGALLEQSEFELVKFQNQPSRGGEGIPDAIIQSSCRLLLETKTKRGAVRADQLRRHLKRLGGTTELIQVLLVLTPDDARPKALDSIDDDRLVWASFAALDQTIDEILEDKTEVVAEREAFLLRELQSMLIAEKLIGNANDVVVVAARHAWPEYAKYHAYVCQADRSFQAVTRMAFYSHGQIHPLVPKIVESHDHVDFVRGRHDGKVGALIKTMLREGVRKEETAYKVVLLSPPDSPDTLALDSPIPNDLTSENGRTTAFTQNQRYVSSDRLKKAKATSDLAAN
;
A
#
# COMPACT_ATOMS: atom_id res chain seq x y z
N MET A 1 -16.13 23.53 12.87
CA MET A 1 -14.84 24.21 12.58
C MET A 1 -14.10 23.30 11.62
N ASN A 2 -13.90 23.70 10.36
CA ASN A 2 -13.30 22.83 9.35
C ASN A 2 -11.79 22.73 9.61
N ILE A 3 -11.36 21.58 10.15
CA ILE A 3 -9.96 21.32 10.55
C ILE A 3 -9.08 21.07 9.31
N PHE A 4 -9.69 20.71 8.18
CA PHE A 4 -9.01 20.55 6.92
C PHE A 4 -8.83 21.91 6.24
N SER A 5 -7.57 22.32 6.13
CA SER A 5 -7.14 23.58 5.52
C SER A 5 -7.76 23.77 4.12
N THR A 6 -8.29 24.97 3.87
CA THR A 6 -8.68 25.49 2.54
C THR A 6 -7.49 26.01 1.72
N TYR A 7 -6.26 25.94 2.24
CA TYR A 7 -5.04 26.34 1.53
C TYR A 7 -4.52 25.28 0.55
N SER A 8 -3.89 25.79 -0.51
CA SER A 8 -3.36 25.17 -1.74
C SER A 8 -3.10 23.66 -1.73
N ALA A 9 -3.55 23.00 -2.80
CA ALA A 9 -3.34 21.58 -3.11
C ALA A 9 -1.87 21.12 -2.96
N GLY A 10 -1.67 19.85 -2.56
CA GLY A 10 -0.36 19.19 -2.51
C GLY A 10 0.15 18.85 -1.10
N GLU A 11 1.48 18.69 -0.96
CA GLU A 11 2.17 18.20 0.24
C GLU A 11 1.85 18.98 1.52
N ASN A 12 1.72 20.31 1.42
CA ASN A 12 1.43 21.17 2.57
C ASN A 12 0.04 20.92 3.15
N ARG A 13 -0.97 20.68 2.29
CA ARG A 13 -2.34 20.40 2.74
C ARG A 13 -2.40 19.11 3.54
N VAL A 14 -1.74 18.06 3.04
CA VAL A 14 -1.68 16.75 3.70
C VAL A 14 -0.96 16.86 5.04
N THR A 15 0.21 17.50 5.05
CA THR A 15 1.00 17.73 6.28
C THR A 15 0.20 18.51 7.32
N ALA A 16 -0.44 19.61 6.93
CA ALA A 16 -1.23 20.44 7.84
C ALA A 16 -2.44 19.67 8.40
N SER A 17 -3.10 18.86 7.57
CA SER A 17 -4.26 18.07 7.99
C SER A 17 -3.87 16.97 8.97
N LEU A 18 -2.78 16.25 8.70
CA LEU A 18 -2.24 15.26 9.62
C LEU A 18 -1.88 15.89 10.97
N LEU A 19 -1.17 17.03 10.97
CA LEU A 19 -0.85 17.75 12.20
C LEU A 19 -2.10 18.21 12.95
N ALA A 20 -3.13 18.66 12.23
CA ALA A 20 -4.36 19.13 12.85
C ALA A 20 -5.15 17.98 13.51
N VAL A 21 -5.16 16.80 12.90
CA VAL A 21 -5.73 15.58 13.48
C VAL A 21 -4.93 15.16 14.70
N LEU A 22 -3.60 15.02 14.61
CA LEU A 22 -2.76 14.65 15.75
C LEU A 22 -2.96 15.59 16.95
N ARG A 23 -3.05 16.91 16.72
CA ARG A 23 -3.31 17.90 17.79
C ARG A 23 -4.67 17.76 18.48
N SER A 24 -5.59 17.00 17.90
CA SER A 24 -6.94 16.80 18.42
C SER A 24 -7.14 15.47 19.14
N LEU A 25 -6.15 14.58 19.07
CA LEU A 25 -6.15 13.28 19.73
C LEU A 25 -5.62 13.40 21.17
N SER A 26 -5.95 12.43 22.03
CA SER A 26 -5.29 12.27 23.33
C SER A 26 -3.81 11.90 23.16
N LEU A 27 -3.03 12.11 24.22
CA LEU A 27 -1.63 11.74 24.24
C LEU A 27 -1.40 10.25 23.91
N ASP A 28 -2.21 9.36 24.49
CA ASP A 28 -2.13 7.92 24.25
C ASP A 28 -2.39 7.56 22.79
N ARG A 29 -3.40 8.19 22.16
CA ARG A 29 -3.67 7.99 20.73
C ARG A 29 -2.53 8.50 19.84
N ILE A 30 -1.99 9.68 20.15
CA ILE A 30 -0.84 10.22 19.40
C ILE A 30 0.34 9.25 19.53
N GLN A 31 0.62 8.74 20.73
CA GLN A 31 1.68 7.77 20.98
C GLN A 31 1.48 6.48 20.20
N ARG A 32 0.26 5.95 20.13
CA ARG A 32 -0.07 4.74 19.38
C ARG A 32 0.11 4.93 17.87
N VAL A 33 -0.44 6.01 17.30
CA VAL A 33 -0.28 6.33 15.87
C VAL A 33 1.19 6.52 15.51
N LEU A 34 1.91 7.35 16.27
CA LEU A 34 3.33 7.59 16.00
C LEU A 34 4.18 6.34 16.26
N GLY A 35 3.93 5.60 17.34
CA GLY A 35 4.64 4.36 17.64
C GLY A 35 4.51 3.33 16.53
N ALA A 36 3.30 3.12 16.00
CA ALA A 36 3.07 2.24 14.87
C ALA A 36 3.82 2.70 13.60
N LEU A 37 3.74 3.99 13.25
CA LEU A 37 4.47 4.54 12.10
C LEU A 37 6.00 4.52 12.25
N LEU A 38 6.46 4.55 13.50
CA LEU A 38 7.88 4.51 13.83
C LEU A 38 8.39 3.08 14.05
N GLU A 39 7.51 2.08 13.97
CA GLU A 39 7.80 0.68 14.29
C GLU A 39 8.34 0.51 15.72
N GLN A 40 7.85 1.32 16.67
CA GLN A 40 8.24 1.32 18.07
C GLN A 40 7.07 0.87 18.95
N SER A 41 7.23 -0.29 19.59
CA SER A 41 6.22 -0.86 20.49
C SER A 41 6.03 -0.07 21.78
N GLU A 42 7.07 0.65 22.23
CA GLU A 42 7.06 1.48 23.45
C GLU A 42 7.45 2.93 23.11
N PHE A 43 6.63 3.60 22.32
CA PHE A 43 6.81 5.01 22.00
C PHE A 43 6.11 5.91 23.04
N GLU A 44 6.92 6.63 23.82
CA GLU A 44 6.43 7.57 24.83
C GLU A 44 6.83 9.01 24.49
N LEU A 45 5.83 9.88 24.38
CA LEU A 45 6.06 11.32 24.20
C LEU A 45 6.36 12.01 25.54
N VAL A 46 5.82 11.45 26.62
CA VAL A 46 6.03 11.90 28.01
C VAL A 46 6.35 10.69 28.86
N LYS A 47 7.50 10.73 29.54
CA LYS A 47 7.96 9.69 30.47
C LYS A 47 7.72 10.13 31.91
N PHE A 48 7.28 9.19 32.74
CA PHE A 48 7.07 9.39 34.17
C PHE A 48 7.97 8.43 34.93
N GLN A 49 8.80 8.95 35.84
CA GLN A 49 9.71 8.13 36.64
C GLN A 49 9.67 8.59 38.10
N ASN A 50 9.39 7.65 39.01
CA ASN A 50 9.50 7.88 40.45
C ASN A 50 10.96 7.75 40.89
N GLN A 51 11.40 8.65 41.77
CA GLN A 51 12.74 8.67 42.37
C GLN A 51 13.87 8.44 41.34
N PRO A 52 14.13 9.42 40.46
CA PRO A 52 14.99 9.24 39.28
C PRO A 52 16.47 8.93 39.58
N SER A 53 16.91 8.94 40.85
CA SER A 53 18.27 8.53 41.23
C SER A 53 18.38 8.10 42.71
N ARG A 54 19.35 7.23 43.01
CA ARG A 54 19.82 6.92 44.37
C ARG A 54 21.26 7.42 44.52
N GLY A 55 21.47 8.68 44.93
CA GLY A 55 22.84 9.13 45.24
C GLY A 55 23.21 10.61 45.07
N GLY A 56 22.28 11.56 45.26
CA GLY A 56 22.59 12.99 45.25
C GLY A 56 22.05 13.74 46.48
N GLU A 57 22.55 14.95 46.74
CA GLU A 57 21.92 15.87 47.70
C GLU A 57 20.57 16.34 47.14
N GLY A 58 19.47 15.92 47.79
CA GLY A 58 18.11 16.26 47.37
C GLY A 58 17.62 15.46 46.16
N ILE A 59 17.10 14.26 46.39
CA ILE A 59 16.47 13.43 45.36
C ILE A 59 14.99 13.85 45.24
N PRO A 60 14.51 14.27 44.06
CA PRO A 60 13.09 14.56 43.86
C PRO A 60 12.25 13.27 43.87
N ASP A 61 11.00 13.35 44.33
CA ASP A 61 10.12 12.18 44.43
C ASP A 61 9.70 11.63 43.05
N ALA A 62 9.64 12.49 42.03
CA ALA A 62 9.31 12.12 40.66
C ALA A 62 9.93 13.07 39.63
N ILE A 63 10.06 12.57 38.40
CA ILE A 63 10.32 13.37 37.20
C ILE A 63 9.27 13.05 36.14
N ILE A 64 8.78 14.09 35.49
CA ILE A 64 7.93 14.02 34.31
C ILE A 64 8.69 14.70 33.18
N GLN A 65 9.00 13.98 32.11
CA GLN A 65 9.86 14.49 31.06
C GLN A 65 9.26 14.23 29.68
N SER A 66 9.13 15.27 28.86
CA SER A 66 8.88 15.14 27.43
C SER A 66 10.15 15.51 26.67
N SER A 67 10.58 14.66 25.74
CA SER A 67 11.86 14.84 25.05
C SER A 67 11.83 14.22 23.67
N CYS A 68 10.95 14.73 22.80
CA CYS A 68 10.78 14.27 21.43
C CYS A 68 10.82 15.42 20.44
N ARG A 69 11.66 15.28 19.41
CA ARG A 69 11.75 16.16 18.25
C ARG A 69 11.50 15.34 17.00
N LEU A 70 10.27 15.43 16.50
CA LEU A 70 9.84 14.77 15.27
C LEU A 70 9.74 15.79 14.12
N LEU A 71 10.56 15.61 13.10
CA LEU A 71 10.39 16.29 11.81
C LEU A 71 9.54 15.41 10.91
N LEU A 72 8.57 16.01 10.23
CA LEU A 72 7.70 15.31 9.29
C LEU A 72 7.98 15.83 7.87
N GLU A 73 8.28 14.90 6.96
CA GLU A 73 8.40 15.18 5.52
C GLU A 73 7.33 14.37 4.77
N THR A 74 6.49 15.05 4.01
CA THR A 74 5.37 14.42 3.30
C THR A 74 5.57 14.54 1.80
N LYS A 75 5.41 13.43 1.07
CA LYS A 75 5.34 13.42 -0.40
C LYS A 75 3.97 13.00 -0.86
N THR A 76 3.41 13.65 -1.89
CA THR A 76 2.11 13.26 -2.47
C THR A 76 2.23 12.51 -3.80
N LYS A 77 3.46 12.31 -4.28
CA LYS A 77 3.75 11.55 -5.49
C LYS A 77 4.72 10.41 -5.17
N ARG A 78 4.47 9.26 -5.79
CA ARG A 78 5.35 8.09 -5.72
C ARG A 78 6.72 8.42 -6.30
N GLY A 79 7.77 7.90 -5.69
CA GLY A 79 9.16 8.13 -6.11
C GLY A 79 9.63 9.58 -5.99
N ALA A 80 8.90 10.45 -5.28
CA ALA A 80 9.24 11.88 -5.17
C ALA A 80 10.29 12.18 -4.08
N VAL A 81 10.70 11.18 -3.31
CA VAL A 81 11.69 11.34 -2.25
C VAL A 81 13.07 11.66 -2.84
N ARG A 82 13.75 12.66 -2.26
CA ARG A 82 15.08 13.10 -2.67
C ARG A 82 16.06 12.98 -1.52
N ALA A 83 17.11 12.18 -1.68
CA ALA A 83 18.07 11.90 -0.62
C ALA A 83 18.75 13.18 -0.06
N ASP A 84 19.15 14.10 -0.94
CA ASP A 84 19.79 15.36 -0.54
C ASP A 84 18.89 16.24 0.32
N GLN A 85 17.57 16.21 0.06
CA GLN A 85 16.60 16.92 0.87
C GLN A 85 16.55 16.31 2.28
N LEU A 86 16.45 14.99 2.39
CA LEU A 86 16.40 14.29 3.67
C LEU A 86 17.66 14.51 4.50
N ARG A 87 18.85 14.47 3.87
CA ARG A 87 20.13 14.78 4.56
C ARG A 87 20.14 16.19 5.15
N ARG A 88 19.55 17.18 4.47
CA ARG A 88 19.42 18.55 5.02
C ARG A 88 18.45 18.60 6.20
N HIS A 89 17.38 17.80 6.18
CA HIS A 89 16.45 17.71 7.31
C HIS A 89 17.08 17.02 8.52
N LEU A 90 17.81 15.92 8.32
CA LEU A 90 18.54 15.22 9.40
C LEU A 90 19.55 16.13 10.10
N LYS A 91 20.25 17.01 9.36
CA LYS A 91 21.13 18.03 9.97
C LYS A 91 20.41 18.97 10.94
N ARG A 92 19.09 19.18 10.78
CA ARG A 92 18.28 20.01 11.70
C ARG A 92 17.89 19.31 13.00
N LEU A 93 18.13 18.00 13.10
CA LEU A 93 18.05 17.25 14.35
C LEU A 93 19.35 17.37 15.17
N GLY A 94 20.48 17.69 14.54
CA GLY A 94 21.75 17.84 15.24
C GLY A 94 21.79 19.08 16.15
N GLY A 95 22.49 18.98 17.28
CA GLY A 95 22.73 20.09 18.21
C GLY A 95 21.57 20.40 19.15
N THR A 96 20.67 19.44 19.35
CA THR A 96 19.47 19.61 20.20
C THR A 96 19.49 18.60 21.35
N THR A 97 18.76 18.90 22.43
CA THR A 97 18.85 18.16 23.71
C THR A 97 17.76 17.10 23.88
N GLU A 98 16.85 16.97 22.91
CA GLU A 98 15.76 16.00 22.95
C GLU A 98 16.30 14.57 22.80
N LEU A 99 15.82 13.65 23.64
CA LEU A 99 16.24 12.25 23.67
C LEU A 99 15.79 11.49 22.43
N ILE A 100 14.57 11.74 21.98
CA ILE A 100 14.01 11.16 20.76
C ILE A 100 14.12 12.21 19.66
N GLN A 101 14.86 11.89 18.60
CA GLN A 101 15.02 12.74 17.43
C GLN A 101 14.74 11.92 16.19
N VAL A 102 13.69 12.26 15.45
CA VAL A 102 13.24 11.46 14.33
C VAL A 102 12.89 12.36 13.16
N LEU A 103 13.24 11.93 11.95
CA LEU A 103 12.69 12.41 10.70
C LEU A 103 11.77 11.31 10.13
N LEU A 104 10.45 11.52 10.24
CA LEU A 104 9.45 10.64 9.64
C LEU A 104 9.13 11.11 8.23
N VAL A 105 9.33 10.23 7.25
CA VAL A 105 8.99 10.46 5.84
C VAL A 105 7.72 9.69 5.48
N LEU A 106 6.64 10.40 5.14
CA LEU A 106 5.37 9.81 4.70
C LEU A 106 5.18 9.96 3.20
N THR A 107 4.86 8.85 2.53
CA THR A 107 4.76 8.80 1.06
C THR A 107 3.64 7.88 0.59
N PRO A 108 3.15 8.04 -0.66
CA PRO A 108 2.23 7.09 -1.27
C PRO A 108 2.93 5.83 -1.82
N ASP A 109 4.24 5.68 -1.66
CA ASP A 109 5.00 4.53 -2.17
C ASP A 109 4.58 3.22 -1.47
N ASP A 110 4.44 2.13 -2.24
CA ASP A 110 4.05 0.81 -1.70
C ASP A 110 5.22 0.08 -1.04
N ALA A 111 6.45 0.55 -1.26
CA ALA A 111 7.68 0.01 -0.69
C ALA A 111 8.64 1.16 -0.37
N ARG A 112 9.58 0.90 0.55
CA ARG A 112 10.57 1.90 0.98
C ARG A 112 11.28 2.50 -0.24
N PRO A 113 11.27 3.84 -0.42
CA PRO A 113 11.88 4.44 -1.60
C PRO A 113 13.40 4.23 -1.62
N LYS A 114 13.94 3.78 -2.76
CA LYS A 114 15.39 3.52 -2.94
C LYS A 114 16.29 4.72 -2.64
N ALA A 115 15.75 5.94 -2.70
CA ALA A 115 16.48 7.15 -2.32
C ALA A 115 16.98 7.11 -0.86
N LEU A 116 16.28 6.37 0.01
CA LEU A 116 16.65 6.21 1.41
C LEU A 116 17.80 5.23 1.60
N ASP A 117 18.05 4.30 0.67
CA ASP A 117 19.10 3.28 0.79
C ASP A 117 20.51 3.89 0.90
N SER A 118 20.67 5.13 0.41
CA SER A 118 21.93 5.87 0.50
C SER A 118 22.15 6.59 1.83
N ILE A 119 21.14 6.63 2.71
CA ILE A 119 21.15 7.38 3.96
C ILE A 119 21.21 6.39 5.13
N ASP A 120 22.38 6.32 5.74
CA ASP A 120 22.63 5.54 6.95
C ASP A 120 22.51 6.45 8.18
N ASP A 121 21.29 6.62 8.68
CA ASP A 121 20.97 7.41 9.89
C ASP A 121 19.72 6.82 10.55
N ASP A 122 19.86 6.23 11.74
CA ASP A 122 18.79 5.55 12.48
C ASP A 122 17.62 6.46 12.85
N ARG A 123 17.81 7.78 12.78
CA ARG A 123 16.75 8.77 13.02
C ARG A 123 15.83 8.94 11.82
N LEU A 124 16.18 8.39 10.65
CA LEU A 124 15.36 8.44 9.45
C LEU A 124 14.39 7.24 9.42
N VAL A 125 13.11 7.53 9.58
CA VAL A 125 12.03 6.54 9.50
C VAL A 125 11.14 6.82 8.30
N TRP A 126 10.68 5.77 7.64
CA TRP A 126 9.75 5.85 6.53
C TRP A 126 8.50 5.03 6.82
N ALA A 127 7.35 5.59 6.52
CA ALA A 127 6.08 4.87 6.50
C ALA A 127 5.25 5.29 5.27
N SER A 128 4.39 4.40 4.81
CA SER A 128 3.47 4.70 3.71
C SER A 128 2.16 5.29 4.27
N PHE A 129 1.41 6.01 3.44
CA PHE A 129 0.04 6.41 3.82
C PHE A 129 -0.88 5.20 4.02
N ALA A 130 -0.61 4.07 3.36
CA ALA A 130 -1.35 2.83 3.60
C ALA A 130 -1.10 2.28 5.01
N ALA A 131 0.14 2.38 5.52
CA ALA A 131 0.45 1.99 6.90
C ALA A 131 -0.26 2.88 7.92
N LEU A 132 -0.32 4.20 7.65
CA LEU A 132 -1.10 5.14 8.46
C LEU A 132 -2.60 4.79 8.46
N ASP A 133 -3.17 4.56 7.28
CA ASP A 133 -4.59 4.19 7.14
C ASP A 133 -4.93 2.91 7.92
N GLN A 134 -4.10 1.87 7.77
CA GLN A 134 -4.24 0.62 8.51
C GLN A 134 -4.13 0.81 10.03
N THR A 135 -3.19 1.66 10.48
CA THR A 135 -3.04 1.99 11.91
C THR A 135 -4.30 2.66 12.46
N ILE A 136 -4.94 3.52 11.66
CA ILE A 136 -6.19 4.17 12.04
C ILE A 136 -7.30 3.14 12.19
N ASP A 137 -7.47 2.23 11.23
CA ASP A 137 -8.46 1.16 11.31
C ASP A 137 -8.26 0.31 12.57
N GLU A 138 -7.02 -0.09 12.87
CA GLU A 138 -6.70 -0.87 14.07
C GLU A 138 -7.06 -0.16 15.37
N ILE A 139 -6.88 1.17 15.44
CA ILE A 139 -7.28 1.98 16.59
C ILE A 139 -8.81 2.03 16.71
N LEU A 140 -9.52 2.19 15.60
CA LEU A 140 -10.98 2.33 15.59
C LEU A 140 -11.71 1.00 15.82
N GLU A 141 -11.10 -0.12 15.44
CA GLU A 141 -11.64 -1.48 15.63
C GLU A 141 -11.28 -2.09 16.99
N ASP A 142 -10.36 -1.49 17.73
CA ASP A 142 -9.93 -1.96 19.04
C ASP A 142 -11.07 -1.90 20.07
N LYS A 143 -11.61 -3.07 20.39
CA LYS A 143 -12.72 -3.21 21.34
C LYS A 143 -12.31 -2.96 22.79
N THR A 144 -11.01 -2.86 23.08
CA THR A 144 -10.51 -2.68 24.44
C THR A 144 -10.30 -1.21 24.79
N GLU A 145 -10.22 -0.32 23.80
CA GLU A 145 -10.03 1.12 23.98
C GLU A 145 -11.30 1.90 23.62
N VAL A 146 -11.69 2.86 24.47
CA VAL A 146 -12.78 3.78 24.14
C VAL A 146 -12.22 4.99 23.41
N VAL A 147 -12.38 5.01 22.09
CA VAL A 147 -12.06 6.19 21.26
C VAL A 147 -13.23 7.17 21.32
N ALA A 148 -12.97 8.44 21.66
CA ALA A 148 -14.04 9.43 21.70
C ALA A 148 -14.63 9.64 20.29
N GLU A 149 -15.96 9.82 20.18
CA GLU A 149 -16.64 9.97 18.88
C GLU A 149 -16.02 11.06 18.00
N ARG A 150 -15.58 12.16 18.62
CA ARG A 150 -14.88 13.25 17.93
C ARG A 150 -13.54 12.82 17.34
N GLU A 151 -12.74 12.04 18.07
CA GLU A 151 -11.46 11.54 17.57
C GLU A 151 -11.69 10.53 16.45
N ALA A 152 -12.64 9.60 16.65
CA ALA A 152 -13.01 8.62 15.64
C ALA A 152 -13.49 9.29 14.34
N PHE A 153 -14.28 10.35 14.47
CA PHE A 153 -14.70 11.17 13.33
C PHE A 153 -13.51 11.81 12.60
N LEU A 154 -12.58 12.44 13.33
CA LEU A 154 -11.43 13.11 12.70
C LEU A 154 -10.45 12.13 12.05
N LEU A 155 -10.28 10.95 12.64
CA LEU A 155 -9.51 9.85 12.07
C LEU A 155 -10.12 9.35 10.75
N ARG A 156 -11.44 9.14 10.69
CA ARG A 156 -12.13 8.75 9.45
C ARG A 156 -12.10 9.83 8.37
N GLU A 157 -12.17 11.09 8.77
CA GLU A 157 -12.02 12.21 7.83
C GLU A 157 -10.59 12.29 7.27
N LEU A 158 -9.58 11.98 8.09
CA LEU A 158 -8.19 11.85 7.62
C LEU A 158 -8.09 10.76 6.56
N GLN A 159 -8.60 9.55 6.83
CA GLN A 159 -8.62 8.45 5.85
C GLN A 159 -9.34 8.85 4.56
N SER A 160 -10.51 9.46 4.67
CA SER A 160 -11.29 9.96 3.51
C SER A 160 -10.51 10.97 2.68
N MET A 161 -9.75 11.86 3.33
CA MET A 161 -8.88 12.81 2.65
C MET A 161 -7.68 12.12 1.98
N LEU A 162 -7.05 11.14 2.62
CA LEU A 162 -5.96 10.36 2.01
C LEU A 162 -6.42 9.64 0.73
N ILE A 163 -7.63 9.08 0.74
CA ILE A 163 -8.27 8.46 -0.43
C ILE A 163 -8.56 9.51 -1.51
N ALA A 164 -9.17 10.63 -1.14
CA ALA A 164 -9.51 11.71 -2.08
C ALA A 164 -8.27 12.30 -2.79
N GLU A 165 -7.16 12.41 -2.07
CA GLU A 165 -5.86 12.85 -2.58
C GLU A 165 -5.07 11.73 -3.29
N LYS A 166 -5.62 10.50 -3.36
CA LYS A 166 -5.02 9.31 -4.00
C LYS A 166 -3.64 8.94 -3.42
N LEU A 167 -3.51 9.09 -2.10
CA LEU A 167 -2.25 8.93 -1.37
C LEU A 167 -2.05 7.53 -0.83
N ILE A 168 -3.12 6.86 -0.43
CA ILE A 168 -3.10 5.43 -0.20
C ILE A 168 -3.03 4.81 -1.60
N GLY A 169 -2.19 3.79 -1.78
CA GLY A 169 -2.19 3.02 -3.02
C GLY A 169 -3.60 2.60 -3.37
N ASN A 170 -3.86 2.32 -4.64
CA ASN A 170 -5.16 1.78 -5.02
C ASN A 170 -5.41 0.61 -4.05
N ALA A 171 -6.43 0.71 -3.18
CA ALA A 171 -6.67 -0.29 -2.13
C ALA A 171 -6.67 -1.69 -2.73
N ASN A 172 -6.96 -1.75 -4.02
CA ASN A 172 -6.82 -2.88 -4.89
C ASN A 172 -5.55 -2.83 -5.76
N ASP A 173 -4.51 -3.56 -5.35
CA ASP A 173 -3.25 -3.75 -6.09
C ASP A 173 -3.28 -4.95 -7.06
N VAL A 174 -4.41 -5.67 -7.12
CA VAL A 174 -4.62 -6.84 -7.98
C VAL A 174 -5.77 -6.61 -8.96
N VAL A 175 -5.54 -6.87 -10.25
CA VAL A 175 -6.62 -7.01 -11.23
C VAL A 175 -7.02 -8.47 -11.40
N VAL A 176 -8.29 -8.79 -11.13
CA VAL A 176 -8.91 -10.09 -11.34
C VAL A 176 -9.57 -10.12 -12.73
N VAL A 177 -8.97 -10.86 -13.66
CA VAL A 177 -9.43 -10.95 -15.06
C VAL A 177 -10.23 -12.23 -15.31
N ALA A 178 -11.21 -12.16 -16.22
CA ALA A 178 -11.86 -13.37 -16.74
C ALA A 178 -10.82 -14.21 -17.51
N ALA A 179 -10.66 -15.48 -17.10
CA ALA A 179 -9.47 -16.26 -17.40
C ALA A 179 -9.77 -17.67 -17.95
N ARG A 180 -10.87 -17.83 -18.70
CA ARG A 180 -11.23 -19.14 -19.30
C ARG A 180 -10.09 -19.71 -20.16
N HIS A 181 -9.41 -18.85 -20.91
CA HIS A 181 -8.23 -19.20 -21.71
C HIS A 181 -6.92 -18.67 -21.11
N ALA A 182 -7.00 -17.56 -20.37
CA ALA A 182 -5.82 -16.89 -19.86
C ALA A 182 -5.09 -17.64 -18.73
N TRP A 183 -5.78 -18.48 -17.94
CA TRP A 183 -5.14 -19.23 -16.86
C TRP A 183 -4.15 -20.29 -17.39
N PRO A 184 -4.53 -21.18 -18.35
CA PRO A 184 -3.57 -22.07 -18.99
C PRO A 184 -2.44 -21.34 -19.73
N GLU A 185 -2.73 -20.19 -20.35
CA GLU A 185 -1.72 -19.37 -21.03
C GLU A 185 -0.71 -18.80 -20.03
N TYR A 186 -1.16 -18.29 -18.89
CA TYR A 186 -0.25 -17.85 -17.82
C TYR A 186 0.63 -18.99 -17.33
N ALA A 187 0.05 -20.16 -17.04
CA ALA A 187 0.81 -21.31 -16.56
C ALA A 187 1.91 -21.77 -17.54
N LYS A 188 1.71 -21.54 -18.85
CA LYS A 188 2.65 -21.97 -19.89
C LYS A 188 3.64 -20.89 -20.33
N TYR A 189 3.18 -19.65 -20.47
CA TYR A 189 3.94 -18.57 -21.09
C TYR A 189 4.31 -17.45 -20.13
N HIS A 190 3.81 -17.51 -18.89
CA HIS A 190 4.03 -16.49 -17.85
C HIS A 190 3.60 -15.10 -18.34
N ALA A 191 2.49 -15.05 -19.08
CA ALA A 191 1.97 -13.84 -19.67
C ALA A 191 0.46 -13.84 -19.72
N TYR A 192 -0.12 -12.65 -19.72
CA TYR A 192 -1.52 -12.40 -20.04
C TYR A 192 -1.60 -11.60 -21.33
N VAL A 193 -2.34 -12.10 -22.32
CA VAL A 193 -2.48 -11.47 -23.64
C VAL A 193 -3.96 -11.26 -23.97
N CYS A 194 -4.37 -10.01 -24.19
CA CYS A 194 -5.76 -9.65 -24.49
C CYS A 194 -5.84 -8.65 -25.66
N GLN A 195 -7.03 -8.09 -25.91
CA GLN A 195 -7.21 -7.07 -26.94
C GLN A 195 -6.24 -5.90 -26.72
N ALA A 196 -5.62 -5.42 -27.81
CA ALA A 196 -4.77 -4.23 -27.77
C ALA A 196 -5.50 -3.05 -27.11
N ASP A 197 -4.73 -2.21 -26.42
CA ASP A 197 -5.19 -0.97 -25.80
C ASP A 197 -6.28 -1.14 -24.73
N ARG A 198 -6.50 -2.38 -24.24
CA ARG A 198 -7.41 -2.62 -23.11
C ARG A 198 -6.86 -1.97 -21.84
N SER A 199 -7.60 -0.99 -21.33
CA SER A 199 -7.22 -0.22 -20.14
C SER A 199 -7.27 -1.04 -18.85
N PHE A 200 -6.22 -0.91 -18.04
CA PHE A 200 -6.14 -1.39 -16.65
C PHE A 200 -5.81 -0.22 -15.72
N GLN A 201 -6.30 -0.28 -14.49
CA GLN A 201 -5.81 0.61 -13.42
C GLN A 201 -4.35 0.28 -13.10
N ALA A 202 -3.64 1.22 -12.48
CA ALA A 202 -2.30 0.95 -11.98
C ALA A 202 -2.38 -0.09 -10.86
N VAL A 203 -1.94 -1.32 -11.18
CA VAL A 203 -1.91 -2.49 -10.29
C VAL A 203 -0.54 -3.16 -10.40
N THR A 204 -0.15 -3.89 -9.36
CA THR A 204 1.15 -4.58 -9.31
C THR A 204 1.02 -6.06 -9.60
N ARG A 205 -0.20 -6.61 -9.56
CA ARG A 205 -0.48 -8.04 -9.69
C ARG A 205 -1.72 -8.35 -10.51
N MET A 206 -1.81 -9.59 -10.97
CA MET A 206 -2.95 -10.11 -11.71
C MET A 206 -3.43 -11.42 -11.09
N ALA A 207 -4.75 -11.59 -10.98
CA ALA A 207 -5.41 -12.82 -10.57
C ALA A 207 -6.37 -13.29 -11.66
N PHE A 208 -6.64 -14.59 -11.68
CA PHE A 208 -7.37 -15.25 -12.77
C PHE A 208 -8.66 -15.85 -12.26
N TYR A 209 -9.80 -15.45 -12.84
CA TYR A 209 -11.11 -15.98 -12.51
C TYR A 209 -11.65 -16.83 -13.66
N SER A 210 -11.89 -18.12 -13.41
CA SER A 210 -12.62 -18.98 -14.35
C SER A 210 -13.23 -20.17 -13.63
N HIS A 211 -14.24 -20.81 -14.25
CA HIS A 211 -14.92 -21.98 -13.68
C HIS A 211 -15.48 -21.75 -12.26
N GLY A 212 -15.96 -20.53 -11.98
CA GLY A 212 -16.58 -20.20 -10.70
C GLY A 212 -15.59 -20.07 -9.54
N GLN A 213 -14.31 -19.77 -9.80
CA GLN A 213 -13.31 -19.56 -8.75
C GLN A 213 -12.22 -18.59 -9.20
N ILE A 214 -11.56 -17.95 -8.23
CA ILE A 214 -10.27 -17.28 -8.42
C ILE A 214 -9.17 -18.34 -8.20
N HIS A 215 -8.26 -18.46 -9.16
CA HIS A 215 -7.14 -19.40 -9.09
C HIS A 215 -6.08 -18.96 -8.07
N PRO A 216 -5.32 -19.91 -7.49
CA PRO A 216 -4.49 -19.65 -6.31
C PRO A 216 -3.18 -18.91 -6.60
N LEU A 217 -2.83 -18.63 -7.85
CA LEU A 217 -1.61 -17.90 -8.17
C LEU A 217 -1.94 -16.48 -8.64
N VAL A 218 -1.30 -15.52 -7.96
CA VAL A 218 -1.46 -14.09 -8.17
C VAL A 218 -0.08 -13.50 -8.53
N PRO A 219 0.38 -13.71 -9.78
CA PRO A 219 1.69 -13.24 -10.22
C PRO A 219 1.82 -11.72 -10.18
N LYS A 220 3.06 -11.28 -9.99
CA LYS A 220 3.48 -9.89 -10.13
C LYS A 220 3.55 -9.52 -11.62
N ILE A 221 3.11 -8.31 -11.92
CA ILE A 221 3.27 -7.68 -13.24
C ILE A 221 4.73 -7.23 -13.35
N VAL A 222 5.45 -7.82 -14.30
CA VAL A 222 6.86 -7.51 -14.57
C VAL A 222 6.96 -6.39 -15.59
N GLU A 223 6.21 -6.52 -16.69
CA GLU A 223 6.14 -5.54 -17.77
C GLU A 223 4.72 -5.52 -18.35
N SER A 224 4.29 -4.37 -18.88
CA SER A 224 3.02 -4.23 -19.60
C SER A 224 3.22 -3.41 -20.85
N HIS A 225 2.77 -3.94 -21.98
CA HIS A 225 2.83 -3.34 -23.30
C HIS A 225 1.41 -3.27 -23.85
N ASP A 226 0.87 -2.05 -24.03
CA ASP A 226 -0.54 -1.85 -24.40
C ASP A 226 -0.84 -2.28 -25.85
N HIS A 227 0.13 -2.12 -26.73
CA HIS A 227 -0.02 -2.36 -28.16
C HIS A 227 1.22 -3.06 -28.72
N VAL A 228 1.09 -4.35 -29.03
CA VAL A 228 2.16 -5.19 -29.58
C VAL A 228 1.66 -5.89 -30.83
N ASP A 229 2.29 -5.62 -31.97
CA ASP A 229 2.01 -6.29 -33.23
C ASP A 229 2.61 -7.70 -33.21
N PHE A 230 1.78 -8.75 -33.27
CA PHE A 230 2.28 -10.13 -33.29
C PHE A 230 2.81 -10.48 -34.68
N VAL A 231 4.03 -10.03 -34.96
CA VAL A 231 4.77 -10.28 -36.20
C VAL A 231 6.12 -10.92 -35.86
N ARG A 232 6.48 -12.00 -36.54
CA ARG A 232 7.74 -12.72 -36.31
C ARG A 232 8.94 -11.81 -36.56
N GLY A 233 9.89 -11.82 -35.61
CA GLY A 233 11.16 -11.09 -35.73
C GLY A 233 11.04 -9.57 -35.59
N ARG A 234 9.86 -9.02 -35.28
CA ARG A 234 9.65 -7.57 -35.11
C ARG A 234 10.00 -7.06 -33.71
N HIS A 235 9.92 -7.93 -32.71
CA HIS A 235 10.20 -7.62 -31.32
C HIS A 235 11.33 -8.49 -30.80
N ASP A 236 12.17 -7.93 -29.93
CA ASP A 236 13.28 -8.61 -29.29
C ASP A 236 12.96 -9.01 -27.83
N GLY A 237 13.91 -9.70 -27.19
CA GLY A 237 13.83 -10.05 -25.77
C GLY A 237 12.68 -10.98 -25.41
N LYS A 238 12.12 -10.80 -24.20
CA LYS A 238 11.06 -11.66 -23.67
C LYS A 238 9.78 -11.60 -24.50
N VAL A 239 9.40 -10.40 -24.95
CA VAL A 239 8.21 -10.20 -25.81
C VAL A 239 8.40 -10.89 -27.16
N GLY A 240 9.56 -10.74 -27.79
CA GLY A 240 9.89 -11.44 -29.05
C GLY A 240 9.81 -12.96 -28.94
N ALA A 241 10.39 -13.52 -27.86
CA ALA A 241 10.34 -14.95 -27.58
C ALA A 241 8.90 -15.46 -27.33
N LEU A 242 8.09 -14.69 -26.62
CA LEU A 242 6.67 -14.96 -26.39
C LEU A 242 5.90 -15.01 -27.72
N ILE A 243 6.03 -13.98 -28.56
CA ILE A 243 5.35 -13.90 -29.87
C ILE A 243 5.71 -15.09 -30.73
N LYS A 244 7.02 -15.39 -30.86
CA LYS A 244 7.51 -16.53 -31.66
C LYS A 244 6.86 -17.85 -31.21
N THR A 245 6.74 -18.04 -29.90
CA THR A 245 6.17 -19.26 -29.32
C THR A 245 4.65 -19.33 -29.55
N MET A 246 3.91 -18.27 -29.24
CA MET A 246 2.46 -18.23 -29.39
C MET A 246 1.99 -18.33 -30.85
N LEU A 247 2.73 -17.74 -31.81
CA LEU A 247 2.45 -17.86 -33.24
C LEU A 247 2.76 -19.27 -33.77
N ARG A 248 3.87 -19.88 -33.35
CA ARG A 248 4.21 -21.27 -33.71
C ARG A 248 3.15 -22.26 -33.25
N GLU A 249 2.57 -22.01 -32.08
CA GLU A 249 1.57 -22.89 -31.47
C GLU A 249 0.13 -22.52 -31.84
N GLY A 250 -0.08 -21.50 -32.69
CA GLY A 250 -1.40 -21.08 -33.16
C GLY A 250 -2.31 -20.48 -32.09
N VAL A 251 -1.77 -20.08 -30.93
CA VAL A 251 -2.53 -19.51 -29.80
C VAL A 251 -2.94 -18.07 -30.06
N ARG A 252 -2.19 -17.36 -30.92
CA ARG A 252 -2.47 -16.00 -31.36
C ARG A 252 -2.34 -15.90 -32.87
N LYS A 253 -3.02 -14.91 -33.46
CA LYS A 253 -3.00 -14.66 -34.90
C LYS A 253 -1.82 -13.76 -35.25
N GLU A 254 -1.14 -14.11 -36.34
CA GLU A 254 -0.10 -13.27 -36.92
C GLU A 254 -0.72 -11.97 -37.46
N GLU A 255 0.05 -10.88 -37.48
CA GLU A 255 -0.38 -9.54 -37.94
C GLU A 255 -1.58 -8.95 -37.17
N THR A 256 -1.82 -9.43 -35.94
CA THR A 256 -2.83 -8.87 -35.04
C THR A 256 -2.17 -8.18 -33.87
N ALA A 257 -2.64 -6.98 -33.50
CA ALA A 257 -2.18 -6.27 -32.33
C ALA A 257 -2.84 -6.81 -31.04
N TYR A 258 -2.04 -6.95 -29.99
CA TYR A 258 -2.50 -7.37 -28.67
C TYR A 258 -1.86 -6.55 -27.55
N LYS A 259 -2.54 -6.48 -26.41
CA LYS A 259 -1.92 -6.05 -25.15
C LYS A 259 -1.22 -7.25 -24.53
N VAL A 260 0.04 -7.06 -24.13
CA VAL A 260 0.88 -8.10 -23.53
C VAL A 260 1.30 -7.67 -22.13
N VAL A 261 0.98 -8.49 -21.13
CA VAL A 261 1.44 -8.30 -19.75
C VAL A 261 2.33 -9.48 -19.39
N LEU A 262 3.61 -9.22 -19.14
CA LEU A 262 4.55 -10.23 -18.66
C LEU A 262 4.42 -10.38 -17.15
N LEU A 263 4.33 -11.62 -16.69
CA LEU A 263 4.02 -11.99 -15.33
C LEU A 263 5.17 -12.78 -14.71
N SER A 264 5.31 -12.73 -13.38
CA SER A 264 6.25 -13.59 -12.68
C SER A 264 5.89 -15.08 -12.88
N PRO A 265 6.87 -15.99 -13.02
CA PRO A 265 6.60 -17.43 -13.15
C PRO A 265 5.83 -18.03 -11.96
N PRO A 266 5.07 -19.13 -12.12
CA PRO A 266 4.33 -19.79 -11.04
C PRO A 266 5.14 -20.13 -9.79
N ASP A 267 6.40 -20.50 -9.97
CA ASP A 267 7.37 -20.90 -8.94
C ASP A 267 8.23 -19.75 -8.41
N SER A 268 8.03 -18.53 -8.93
CA SER A 268 8.79 -17.35 -8.50
C SER A 268 8.37 -16.90 -7.09
N PRO A 269 9.32 -16.46 -6.24
CA PRO A 269 8.99 -15.83 -4.96
C PRO A 269 8.19 -14.52 -5.12
N ASP A 270 8.23 -13.90 -6.30
CA ASP A 270 7.39 -12.74 -6.62
C ASP A 270 5.92 -13.11 -6.89
N THR A 271 5.60 -14.39 -7.11
CA THR A 271 4.23 -14.88 -7.32
C THR A 271 3.58 -15.18 -5.98
N LEU A 272 2.49 -14.48 -5.69
CA LEU A 272 1.74 -14.70 -4.47
C LEU A 272 0.88 -15.96 -4.62
N ALA A 273 1.07 -16.92 -3.73
CA ALA A 273 0.28 -18.15 -3.66
C ALA A 273 -0.78 -18.02 -2.55
N LEU A 274 -2.03 -18.34 -2.90
CA LEU A 274 -3.14 -18.50 -1.96
C LEU A 274 -3.18 -19.94 -1.46
N ASP A 275 -3.65 -20.14 -0.22
CA ASP A 275 -3.77 -21.48 0.38
C ASP A 275 -4.69 -22.41 -0.42
N SER A 276 -5.74 -21.85 -1.03
CA SER A 276 -6.69 -22.56 -1.89
C SER A 276 -7.29 -21.64 -2.94
N PRO A 277 -7.86 -22.18 -4.03
CA PRO A 277 -8.74 -21.40 -4.91
C PRO A 277 -9.88 -20.76 -4.11
N ILE A 278 -10.30 -19.55 -4.49
CA ILE A 278 -11.42 -18.84 -3.84
C ILE A 278 -12.71 -19.12 -4.62
N PRO A 279 -13.64 -19.93 -4.11
CA PRO A 279 -14.90 -20.25 -4.78
C PRO A 279 -15.83 -19.04 -4.90
N ASN A 280 -16.60 -19.02 -6.00
CA ASN A 280 -17.63 -18.01 -6.24
C ASN A 280 -18.95 -18.39 -5.58
N ASP A 281 -19.43 -17.51 -4.71
CA ASP A 281 -20.67 -17.63 -3.96
C ASP A 281 -21.66 -16.50 -4.26
N LEU A 282 -21.34 -15.60 -5.19
CA LEU A 282 -22.24 -14.49 -5.54
C LEU A 282 -23.52 -14.98 -6.23
N THR A 283 -24.66 -14.48 -5.75
CA THR A 283 -25.99 -14.70 -6.32
C THR A 283 -26.67 -13.37 -6.66
N SER A 284 -27.49 -13.35 -7.71
CA SER A 284 -28.39 -12.22 -8.01
C SER A 284 -29.59 -12.20 -7.06
N GLU A 285 -30.37 -11.12 -7.09
CA GLU A 285 -31.63 -10.98 -6.31
C GLU A 285 -32.61 -12.14 -6.55
N ASN A 286 -32.56 -12.77 -7.73
CA ASN A 286 -33.40 -13.91 -8.10
C ASN A 286 -32.76 -15.27 -7.73
N GLY A 287 -31.71 -15.28 -6.91
CA GLY A 287 -31.02 -16.49 -6.44
C GLY A 287 -30.14 -17.20 -7.49
N ARG A 288 -29.87 -16.58 -8.65
CA ARG A 288 -29.01 -17.17 -9.70
C ARG A 288 -27.55 -16.81 -9.46
N THR A 289 -26.64 -17.78 -9.60
CA THR A 289 -25.19 -17.53 -9.51
C THR A 289 -24.76 -16.46 -10.51
N THR A 290 -24.02 -15.46 -10.01
CA THR A 290 -23.46 -14.37 -10.80
C THR A 290 -21.95 -14.49 -10.83
N ALA A 291 -21.33 -14.20 -11.98
CA ALA A 291 -19.88 -14.23 -12.09
C ALA A 291 -19.24 -13.13 -11.24
N PHE A 292 -18.15 -13.46 -10.54
CA PHE A 292 -17.39 -12.51 -9.74
C PHE A 292 -16.87 -11.31 -10.55
N THR A 293 -16.46 -11.55 -11.80
CA THR A 293 -15.94 -10.51 -12.69
C THR A 293 -16.73 -10.47 -13.99
N GLN A 294 -17.16 -9.27 -14.37
CA GLN A 294 -17.67 -8.96 -15.71
C GLN A 294 -16.60 -8.13 -16.41
N ASN A 295 -15.73 -8.80 -17.17
CA ASN A 295 -14.47 -8.30 -17.76
C ASN A 295 -13.26 -8.30 -16.81
N GLN A 296 -13.27 -7.42 -15.82
CA GLN A 296 -12.20 -7.29 -14.83
C GLN A 296 -12.74 -6.69 -13.53
N ARG A 297 -12.13 -7.05 -12.39
CA ARG A 297 -12.41 -6.49 -11.06
C ARG A 297 -11.08 -6.18 -10.38
N TYR A 298 -11.07 -5.23 -9.46
CA TYR A 298 -9.87 -4.88 -8.69
C TYR A 298 -10.09 -5.27 -7.23
N VAL A 299 -9.11 -5.94 -6.63
CA VAL A 299 -9.10 -6.35 -5.21
C VAL A 299 -7.71 -6.15 -4.61
N SER A 300 -7.59 -6.18 -3.28
CA SER A 300 -6.30 -6.14 -2.60
C SER A 300 -5.68 -7.52 -2.45
N SER A 301 -4.34 -7.60 -2.48
CA SER A 301 -3.57 -8.82 -2.22
C SER A 301 -3.87 -9.37 -0.83
N ASP A 302 -4.03 -8.49 0.17
CA ASP A 302 -4.31 -8.91 1.55
C ASP A 302 -5.72 -9.45 1.73
N ARG A 303 -6.72 -8.88 1.04
CA ARG A 303 -8.08 -9.44 1.02
C ARG A 303 -8.08 -10.79 0.30
N LEU A 304 -7.34 -10.93 -0.80
CA LEU A 304 -7.20 -12.22 -1.49
C LEU A 304 -6.60 -13.31 -0.58
N LYS A 305 -5.55 -12.99 0.20
CA LYS A 305 -4.95 -13.96 1.15
C LYS A 305 -5.92 -14.45 2.21
N LYS A 306 -6.85 -13.58 2.66
CA LYS A 306 -7.78 -13.86 3.77
C LYS A 306 -9.12 -14.44 3.31
N ALA A 307 -9.50 -14.21 2.05
CA ALA A 307 -10.81 -14.56 1.51
C ALA A 307 -11.00 -16.09 1.39
N LYS A 308 -12.17 -16.55 1.81
CA LYS A 308 -12.63 -17.93 1.65
C LYS A 308 -13.65 -18.07 0.54
N ALA A 309 -14.34 -16.98 0.18
CA ALA A 309 -15.24 -16.93 -0.95
C ALA A 309 -15.22 -15.55 -1.61
N THR A 310 -15.86 -15.42 -2.77
CA THR A 310 -15.90 -14.15 -3.52
C THR A 310 -16.70 -13.04 -2.83
N SER A 311 -17.64 -13.37 -1.95
CA SER A 311 -18.36 -12.40 -1.12
C SER A 311 -17.43 -11.62 -0.19
N ASP A 312 -16.37 -12.25 0.33
CA ASP A 312 -15.32 -11.59 1.13
C ASP A 312 -14.55 -10.52 0.33
N LEU A 313 -14.64 -10.56 -1.01
CA LEU A 313 -13.96 -9.67 -1.94
C LEU A 313 -14.90 -8.69 -2.64
N ALA A 314 -16.22 -8.93 -2.59
CA ALA A 314 -17.19 -7.94 -3.01
C ALA A 314 -17.13 -6.77 -2.02
N ALA A 315 -17.05 -5.54 -2.53
CA ALA A 315 -17.30 -4.39 -1.68
C ALA A 315 -18.78 -4.41 -1.30
N ASN A 316 -19.08 -4.34 0.00
CA ASN A 316 -20.37 -3.84 0.46
C ASN A 316 -20.46 -2.34 0.16
#